data_AF-A0AAW6UZ78-F1
#
_entry.id   AF-A0AAW6UZ78-F1
#
_cell.length_a   1.000
_cell.length_b   1.000
_cell.length_c   1.000
_cell.angle_alpha   90.00
_cell.angle_beta   90.00
_cell.angle_gamma   90.00
#
_symmetry.space_group_name_H-M   'P 1'
#
loop_
_entity.id
_entity.type
_entity.pdbx_description
1 polymer ?
#
loop_
_entity_poly.entity_id
_entity_poly.type
_entity_poly.pdbx_seq_one_letter_code
_entity_poly.pdbx_strand_id
1 'polypeptide(L)' 'MLIELKKDFFLNTAYIVSVEIVTNETDNFSLIVKSLPNNQGNKGIINIDFDDHKTAQKMVDKIKKALN' A
#
# COMPACT_ATOMS: atom_id res chain seq x y z
N MET A 1 8.43 -8.57 7.68
CA MET A 1 9.34 -8.24 6.55
C MET A 1 9.07 -6.80 6.15
N LEU A 2 10.10 -6.04 5.75
CA LEU A 2 9.91 -4.67 5.25
C LEU A 2 9.82 -4.68 3.72
N ILE A 3 8.83 -3.97 3.17
CA ILE A 3 8.71 -3.70 1.73
C ILE A 3 8.87 -2.20 1.54
N GLU A 4 9.83 -1.81 0.71
CA GLU A 4 9.91 -0.44 0.19
C GLU A 4 8.84 -0.23 -0.89
N LEU A 5 7.99 0.79 -0.75
CA LEU A 5 7.01 1.14 -1.76
C LEU A 5 7.43 2.28 -2.68
N LYS A 6 8.06 3.30 -2.11
CA LYS A 6 8.71 4.40 -2.80
C LYS A 6 9.98 4.75 -2.03
N LYS A 7 10.86 5.55 -2.63
CA LYS A 7 12.11 5.97 -1.99
C LYS A 7 11.83 6.42 -0.55
N ASP A 8 12.54 5.81 0.40
CA ASP A 8 12.45 6.09 1.85
C ASP A 8 11.09 5.78 2.51
N PHE A 9 10.19 5.06 1.83
CA PHE A 9 8.89 4.66 2.36
C PHE A 9 8.77 3.14 2.46
N PHE A 10 8.77 2.66 3.70
CA PHE A 10 8.74 1.22 4.01
C PHE A 10 7.45 0.84 4.74
N LEU A 11 6.89 -0.30 4.36
CA LEU A 11 5.82 -0.95 5.10
C LEU A 11 6.31 -2.24 5.75
N ASN A 12 5.91 -2.46 7.00
CA ASN A 12 6.11 -3.73 7.66
C ASN A 12 4.90 -4.66 7.41
N THR A 13 5.14 -5.71 6.63
CA THR A 13 4.10 -6.64 6.17
C THR A 13 3.43 -7.41 7.30
N ALA A 14 4.11 -7.58 8.44
CA ALA A 14 3.56 -8.27 9.60
C ALA A 14 2.32 -7.56 10.18
N TYR A 15 2.11 -6.30 9.80
CA TYR A 15 0.97 -5.51 10.24
C TYR A 15 0.01 -5.15 9.11
N ILE A 16 0.21 -5.61 7.88
CA ILE A 16 -0.71 -5.32 6.78
C ILE A 16 -1.83 -6.36 6.78
N VAL A 17 -3.07 -5.90 6.72
CA VAL A 17 -4.28 -6.73 6.67
C VAL A 17 -4.76 -6.88 5.23
N SER A 18 -4.81 -5.79 4.47
CA SER A 18 -5.25 -5.80 3.08
C SER A 18 -4.69 -4.62 2.29
N VAL A 19 -4.72 -4.76 0.97
CA VAL A 19 -4.35 -3.70 0.02
C VAL A 19 -5.32 -3.70 -1.15
N GLU A 20 -5.76 -2.51 -1.55
CA GLU A 20 -6.69 -2.29 -2.68
C GLU A 20 -6.32 -1.03 -3.47
N ILE A 21 -6.61 -1.01 -4.77
CA ILE A 21 -6.54 0.20 -5.60
C ILE A 21 -7.94 0.79 -5.64
N VAL A 22 -8.02 2.09 -5.41
CA VAL A 22 -9.21 2.89 -5.66
C VAL A 22 -8.88 3.92 -6.72
N THR A 23 -9.85 4.18 -7.59
CA THR A 23 -9.79 5.30 -8.54
C THR A 23 -10.51 6.48 -7.89
N ASN A 24 -9.86 7.62 -7.79
CA ASN A 24 -10.46 8.83 -7.23
C ASN A 24 -11.15 9.65 -8.33
N GLU A 25 -11.94 10.65 -7.93
CA GLU A 25 -12.73 11.52 -8.82
C GLU A 25 -11.90 12.28 -9.89
N THR A 26 -10.57 12.31 -9.74
CA THR A 26 -9.63 12.98 -10.64
C THR A 26 -8.85 12.03 -11.55
N ASP A 27 -9.36 10.81 -11.79
CA ASP A 27 -8.67 9.73 -12.54
C ASP A 27 -7.31 9.30 -11.97
N ASN A 28 -7.00 9.69 -10.73
CA ASN A 28 -5.80 9.28 -10.01
C ASN A 28 -6.03 7.92 -9.32
N PHE A 29 -4.97 7.12 -9.23
CA PHE A 29 -5.01 5.81 -8.59
C PHE A 29 -4.42 5.91 -7.19
N SER A 30 -5.24 5.64 -6.16
CA SER A 30 -4.76 5.56 -4.79
C SER A 30 -4.72 4.11 -4.33
N LEU A 31 -3.63 3.76 -3.66
CA LEU A 31 -3.46 2.48 -3.00
C LEU A 31 -3.86 2.64 -1.54
N ILE A 32 -4.90 1.93 -1.12
CA ILE A 32 -5.36 1.87 0.27
C ILE A 32 -4.72 0.66 0.92
N VAL A 33 -3.83 0.87 1.89
CA VAL A 33 -3.26 -0.19 2.73
C VAL A 33 -3.90 -0.13 4.10
N LYS A 34 -4.59 -1.20 4.48
CA LYS A 34 -5.15 -1.37 5.83
C LYS A 34 -4.15 -2.12 6.69
N SER A 35 -3.86 -1.58 7.86
CA SER A 35 -2.88 -2.13 8.80
C SER A 35 -3.45 -2.31 10.20
N LEU A 36 -2.85 -3.23 10.96
CA LEU A 36 -3.19 -3.48 12.35
C LEU A 36 -2.85 -2.25 13.21
N PRO A 37 -3.68 -1.94 14.22
CA PRO A 37 -3.55 -0.74 15.06
C PRO A 37 -2.26 -0.69 15.89
N ASN A 38 -1.57 -1.83 16.06
CA ASN A 38 -0.30 -1.95 16.76
C ASN A 38 0.93 -1.64 15.89
N ASN A 39 0.76 -1.32 14.60
CA ASN A 39 1.87 -0.90 13.74
C ASN A 39 2.42 0.46 14.19
N GLN A 40 3.62 0.52 14.76
CA GLN A 40 4.15 1.75 15.35
C GLN A 40 4.51 2.84 14.32
N GLY A 41 4.60 2.54 13.03
CA GLY A 41 4.97 3.51 11.98
C GLY A 41 3.83 3.96 11.07
N ASN A 42 2.87 3.08 10.77
CA ASN A 42 1.74 3.37 9.89
C ASN A 42 0.48 2.71 10.45
N LYS A 43 -0.34 3.45 11.19
CA LYS A 43 -1.56 2.93 11.82
C LYS A 43 -2.79 3.20 10.96
N GLY A 44 -3.67 2.21 10.86
CA GLY A 44 -4.97 2.36 10.21
C GLY A 44 -4.86 2.26 8.68
N ILE A 45 -5.32 3.31 7.99
CA ILE A 45 -5.39 3.36 6.52
C ILE A 45 -4.28 4.25 5.98
N ILE A 46 -3.47 3.69 5.08
CA ILE A 46 -2.44 4.42 4.34
C ILE A 46 -2.94 4.62 2.92
N ASN A 47 -3.01 5.86 2.47
CA ASN A 47 -3.31 6.19 1.08
C ASN A 47 -2.01 6.58 0.37
N ILE A 48 -1.76 5.97 -0.79
CA ILE A 48 -0.58 6.25 -1.61
C ILE A 48 -1.04 6.52 -3.03
N ASP A 49 -0.83 7.74 -3.50
CA ASP A 49 -1.24 8.15 -4.85
C ASP A 49 -0.19 7.74 -5.89
N PHE A 50 -0.70 7.33 -7.05
CA PHE A 50 0.06 6.92 -8.22
C PHE A 50 -0.48 7.63 -9.47
N ASP A 51 0.44 8.05 -10.34
CA ASP A 51 0.13 8.73 -11.59
C ASP A 51 -0.48 7.77 -12.64
N ASP A 52 -0.29 6.46 -12.49
CA ASP A 52 -0.81 5.46 -13.42
C ASP A 52 -1.22 4.13 -12.75
N HIS A 53 -2.25 3.49 -13.32
CA HIS A 53 -2.80 2.23 -12.82
C HIS A 53 -1.78 1.09 -12.82
N LYS A 54 -0.88 1.04 -13.82
CA LYS A 54 0.07 -0.07 -13.97
C LYS A 54 1.10 -0.05 -12.84
N THR A 55 1.54 1.13 -12.42
CA THR A 55 2.42 1.30 -11.26
C THR A 55 1.71 0.97 -9.96
N ALA A 56 0.47 1.44 -9.77
CA ALA A 56 -0.35 1.06 -8.62
C ALA A 56 -0.55 -0.47 -8.54
N GLN A 57 -0.86 -1.13 -9.66
CA GLN A 57 -1.04 -2.59 -9.74
C GLN A 57 0.22 -3.36 -9.39
N LYS A 58 1.38 -2.97 -9.93
CA LYS A 58 2.67 -3.57 -9.54
C LYS A 58 2.90 -3.49 -8.04
N MET A 59 2.47 -2.40 -7.41
CA MET A 59 2.60 -2.18 -5.98
C MET A 59 1.71 -3.11 -5.17
N VAL A 60 0.43 -3.24 -5.57
CA VAL A 60 -0.49 -4.23 -4.99
C VAL A 60 0.10 -5.63 -5.06
N ASP A 61 0.58 -6.02 -6.24
CA ASP A 61 1.09 -7.37 -6.46
C ASP A 61 2.33 -7.65 -5.59
N LYS A 62 3.21 -6.65 -5.42
CA LYS A 62 4.37 -6.73 -4.52
C LYS A 62 3.94 -6.94 -3.07
N ILE A 63 2.92 -6.20 -2.60
CA ILE A 63 2.40 -6.33 -1.23
C ILE A 63 1.72 -7.69 -1.06
N LYS A 64 0.81 -8.08 -1.96
CA LYS A 64 0.12 -9.38 -1.91
C LYS A 64 1.09 -10.56 -1.91
N LYS A 65 2.14 -10.50 -2.74
CA LYS A 65 3.18 -11.54 -2.79
C LYS A 65 3.93 -11.68 -1.46
N ALA A 66 4.05 -10.62 -0.69
CA ALA A 66 4.74 -10.63 0.60
C ALA A 66 3.81 -10.91 1.80
N LEU A 67 2.50 -11.03 1.56
CA LEU A 67 1.51 -11.50 2.54
C LEU A 67 1.27 -13.01 2.43
N ASN A 68 1.58 -13.61 1.28
CA ASN A 68 1.61 -15.06 1.07
C ASN A 68 2.96 -15.65 1.46
#